data_AF-A0A235F8A9-F1
#
_entry.id   AF-A0A235F8A9-F1
#
_cell.length_a   1.000
_cell.length_b   1.000
_cell.length_c   1.000
_cell.angle_alpha   90.00
_cell.angle_beta   90.00
_cell.angle_gamma   90.00
#
_symmetry.space_group_name_H-M   'P 1'
#
loop_
_entity.id
_entity.type
_entity.pdbx_description
1 polymer ?
#
loop_
_entity_poly.entity_id
_entity_poly.type
_entity_poly.pdbx_seq_one_letter_code
_entity_poly.pdbx_strand_id
1 'polypeptide(L)'
;MKLVKMIAAGLLSTMLAVPAAYADEGQPTSFRGNLSPSEVQAPARSFSIMADGITGNIMQHDIPTQEYVNETSVISLANLYNYQQVNAVSDNNLTVTFDRNVEKLPIGVTWGTLPNVETIYPNVLFTWNNSLEMNLSKPAKTFGFELAPNIFNTPYPFTADFYNGDIIVGSITRTISSPYGVSLMAATATSSSFTKVRITTTGNPSGLAIAQIRYNLDNTAPETYATMAMVKNRFNVKLSASDDMSGVAKTEYRIDNGNWMTYEGGFSIGNKQTLEYRSVDNTGNVESTHFIGPNEEGYHLENVYVKTSKGIEGPYTRTITDGEEFLRLFMGLGMPATQ
;
A
#
# COMPACT_ATOMS: atom_id res chain seq x y z
N MET A 1 14.56 22.63 60.43
CA MET A 1 15.68 22.90 61.35
C MET A 1 15.97 21.62 62.14
N LYS A 2 17.17 21.02 61.96
CA LYS A 2 17.75 19.82 62.63
C LYS A 2 17.03 18.47 62.31
N LEU A 3 17.69 17.34 62.05
CA LEU A 3 19.08 16.92 62.24
C LEU A 3 19.40 15.73 61.30
N VAL A 4 20.60 15.74 60.71
CA VAL A 4 21.24 14.61 60.02
C VAL A 4 21.89 13.68 61.05
N LYS A 5 21.82 12.36 60.85
CA LYS A 5 22.77 11.40 61.42
C LYS A 5 23.13 10.35 60.37
N MET A 6 24.42 10.27 60.09
CA MET A 6 25.13 9.33 59.23
C MET A 6 26.13 8.58 60.12
N ILE A 7 26.37 7.29 59.83
CA ILE A 7 27.50 6.38 60.17
C ILE A 7 26.94 4.94 59.99
N ALA A 8 27.62 3.89 59.54
CA ALA A 8 28.61 3.57 58.51
C ALA A 8 28.96 2.06 58.69
N ALA A 9 29.33 1.41 57.59
CA ALA A 9 30.23 0.23 57.46
C ALA A 9 29.74 -1.19 57.83
N GLY A 10 29.96 -2.12 56.88
CA GLY A 10 30.01 -3.56 57.11
C GLY A 10 29.88 -4.40 55.82
N LEU A 11 30.95 -4.53 55.04
CA LEU A 11 31.09 -5.57 53.99
C LEU A 11 31.58 -6.88 54.63
N LEU A 12 30.97 -8.03 54.28
CA LEU A 12 31.68 -9.31 54.26
C LEU A 12 31.10 -10.24 53.18
N SER A 13 32.02 -10.81 52.39
CA SER A 13 31.81 -11.72 51.28
C SER A 13 31.96 -13.18 51.75
N THR A 14 31.09 -14.09 51.30
CA THR A 14 31.36 -15.54 51.30
C THR A 14 30.71 -16.21 50.09
N MET A 15 31.52 -16.96 49.34
CA MET A 15 31.18 -17.75 48.16
C MET A 15 30.72 -19.18 48.49
N LEU A 16 30.09 -19.79 47.47
CA LEU A 16 29.95 -21.23 47.13
C LEU A 16 29.03 -22.15 47.96
N ALA A 17 28.03 -22.71 47.28
CA ALA A 17 27.84 -24.17 47.18
C ALA A 17 26.88 -24.53 46.01
N VAL A 18 27.38 -25.32 45.06
CA VAL A 18 26.60 -26.16 44.14
C VAL A 18 26.66 -27.59 44.67
N PRO A 19 25.58 -28.39 44.57
CA PRO A 19 25.72 -29.83 44.42
C PRO A 19 25.22 -30.32 43.06
N ALA A 20 26.01 -31.22 42.49
CA ALA A 20 25.80 -31.96 41.26
C ALA A 20 24.97 -33.24 41.49
N ALA A 21 24.30 -33.71 40.42
CA ALA A 21 23.90 -35.09 40.12
C ALA A 21 23.05 -35.05 38.83
N TYR A 22 23.16 -35.89 37.80
CA TYR A 22 23.94 -37.09 37.50
C TYR A 22 23.86 -37.26 35.96
N ALA A 23 24.92 -37.72 35.31
CA ALA A 23 24.92 -38.11 33.89
C ALA A 23 24.53 -39.59 33.76
N ASP A 24 23.84 -39.96 32.67
CA ASP A 24 23.90 -41.33 32.14
C ASP A 24 23.92 -41.30 30.60
N GLU A 25 24.81 -42.09 30.04
CA GLU A 25 25.15 -42.21 28.63
C GLU A 25 24.20 -43.20 27.93
N GLY A 26 23.91 -42.98 26.64
CA GLY A 26 23.19 -43.97 25.85
C GLY A 26 22.88 -43.55 24.41
N GLN A 27 23.79 -43.87 23.49
CA GLN A 27 23.52 -44.22 22.09
C GLN A 27 24.18 -45.60 21.86
N PRO A 28 23.85 -46.43 20.86
CA PRO A 28 23.01 -46.17 19.67
C PRO A 28 22.04 -47.33 19.31
N THR A 29 21.01 -47.09 18.48
CA THR A 29 20.52 -48.12 17.54
C THR A 29 19.87 -47.51 16.30
N SER A 30 20.39 -47.90 15.15
CA SER A 30 19.82 -47.71 13.81
C SER A 30 18.47 -48.41 13.67
N PHE A 31 17.45 -47.70 13.20
CA PHE A 31 16.26 -48.31 12.58
C PHE A 31 16.16 -47.85 11.13
N ARG A 32 16.44 -48.77 10.21
CA ARG A 32 16.06 -48.67 8.80
C ARG A 32 14.57 -48.96 8.71
N GLY A 33 13.78 -47.95 8.35
CA GLY A 33 12.41 -48.10 7.87
C GLY A 33 12.29 -47.43 6.51
N ASN A 34 12.24 -48.23 5.45
CA ASN A 34 11.78 -47.77 4.14
C ASN A 34 10.28 -47.46 4.22
N LEU A 35 9.89 -46.22 3.99
CA LEU A 35 8.52 -45.86 3.64
C LEU A 35 8.54 -45.14 2.29
N SER A 36 7.71 -45.64 1.38
CA SER A 36 7.50 -45.12 0.03
C SER A 36 6.85 -43.73 0.03
N PRO A 37 7.14 -42.86 -0.96
CA PRO A 37 6.51 -41.55 -1.05
C PRO A 37 5.15 -41.66 -1.75
N SER A 38 4.06 -41.60 -1.00
CA SER A 38 2.74 -41.30 -1.57
C SER A 38 1.87 -40.57 -0.54
N GLU A 39 1.75 -39.26 -0.77
CA GLU A 39 0.56 -38.43 -0.58
C GLU A 39 -0.16 -38.46 0.79
N VAL A 40 0.20 -37.52 1.67
CA VAL A 40 -0.76 -36.57 2.27
C VAL A 40 -0.03 -35.24 2.49
N GLN A 41 0.04 -34.40 1.46
CA GLN A 41 0.43 -33.00 1.60
C GLN A 41 -0.80 -32.19 1.98
N ALA A 42 -1.09 -32.11 3.28
CA ALA A 42 -1.87 -30.99 3.79
C ALA A 42 -0.97 -29.74 3.70
N PRO A 43 -1.46 -28.58 3.25
CA PRO A 43 -0.64 -27.37 3.26
C PRO A 43 -0.31 -27.04 4.72
N ALA A 44 0.95 -27.23 5.09
CA ALA A 44 1.50 -26.72 6.33
C ALA A 44 1.36 -25.19 6.30
N ARG A 45 0.36 -24.66 7.01
CA ARG A 45 0.41 -23.25 7.42
C ARG A 45 1.49 -23.15 8.49
N SER A 46 2.70 -22.79 8.07
CA SER A 46 3.78 -22.40 8.95
C SER A 46 3.39 -21.11 9.66
N PHE A 47 2.78 -21.22 10.84
CA PHE A 47 2.78 -20.14 11.82
C PHE A 47 4.17 -20.08 12.45
N SER A 48 5.02 -19.20 11.93
CA SER A 48 6.31 -18.89 12.54
C SER A 48 6.11 -18.05 13.81
N ILE A 49 6.96 -18.29 14.79
CA ILE A 49 6.84 -17.84 16.18
C ILE A 49 7.52 -16.45 16.31
N MET A 50 6.81 -15.52 16.94
CA MET A 50 7.13 -14.12 17.26
C MET A 50 8.61 -13.76 17.55
N ALA A 51 9.22 -13.02 16.63
CA ALA A 51 10.13 -11.89 16.86
C ALA A 51 10.25 -11.18 15.49
N ASP A 52 9.63 -10.01 15.37
CA ASP A 52 9.34 -9.30 14.10
C ASP A 52 8.37 -10.03 13.17
N GLY A 53 7.15 -9.50 13.06
CA GLY A 53 6.03 -10.12 12.36
C GLY A 53 5.50 -9.22 11.25
N ILE A 54 5.59 -9.70 10.02
CA ILE A 54 4.86 -9.15 8.86
C ILE A 54 3.57 -9.92 8.73
N THR A 55 2.45 -9.23 8.56
CA THR A 55 1.18 -9.85 8.18
C THR A 55 0.50 -9.06 7.07
N GLY A 56 -0.34 -9.74 6.28
CA GLY A 56 -1.17 -9.11 5.26
C GLY A 56 -0.52 -9.02 3.87
N ASN A 57 -1.17 -8.29 2.97
CA ASN A 57 -0.82 -8.16 1.56
C ASN A 57 0.16 -6.98 1.35
N ILE A 58 1.32 -7.08 2.01
CA ILE A 58 2.38 -6.07 1.96
C ILE A 58 3.74 -6.70 1.71
N MET A 59 4.63 -5.96 1.05
CA MET A 59 6.07 -6.19 1.08
C MET A 59 6.72 -5.15 2.00
N GLN A 60 7.42 -5.60 3.04
CA GLN A 60 8.14 -4.73 3.98
C GLN A 60 9.46 -4.26 3.38
N HIS A 61 9.83 -3.01 3.68
CA HIS A 61 11.18 -2.48 3.46
C HIS A 61 11.93 -2.43 4.79
N ASP A 62 13.05 -3.16 4.88
CA ASP A 62 13.73 -3.35 6.16
C ASP A 62 14.58 -2.17 6.62
N ILE A 63 15.17 -1.48 5.64
CA ILE A 63 16.04 -0.32 5.79
C ILE A 63 15.78 0.61 4.60
N PRO A 64 16.13 1.90 4.69
CA PRO A 64 15.99 2.83 3.58
C PRO A 64 17.10 2.60 2.53
N THR A 65 16.95 1.54 1.74
CA THR A 65 17.86 1.26 0.62
C THR A 65 17.81 2.38 -0.43
N GLN A 66 18.81 2.44 -1.31
CA GLN A 66 18.79 3.41 -2.40
C GLN A 66 17.59 3.19 -3.35
N GLU A 67 17.17 1.94 -3.54
CA GLU A 67 15.98 1.60 -4.33
C GLU A 67 14.72 2.21 -3.70
N TYR A 68 14.50 1.97 -2.40
CA TYR A 68 13.40 2.57 -1.64
C TYR A 68 13.43 4.11 -1.70
N VAL A 69 14.60 4.71 -1.55
CA VAL A 69 14.76 6.17 -1.60
C VAL A 69 14.47 6.73 -3.00
N ASN A 70 14.79 5.99 -4.06
CA ASN A 70 14.57 6.42 -5.45
C ASN A 70 13.11 6.25 -5.89
N GLU A 71 12.42 5.22 -5.40
CA GLU A 71 11.00 4.99 -5.75
C GLU A 71 10.04 5.85 -4.91
N THR A 72 10.48 6.37 -3.76
CA THR A 72 9.65 7.18 -2.87
C THR A 72 10.01 8.66 -2.88
N SER A 73 8.99 9.50 -2.68
CA SER A 73 9.14 10.92 -2.34
C SER A 73 9.13 11.09 -0.83
N VAL A 74 9.87 12.08 -0.31
CA VAL A 74 9.88 12.44 1.12
C VAL A 74 9.14 13.77 1.33
N ILE A 75 8.24 13.82 2.33
CA ILE A 75 7.61 15.07 2.75
C ILE A 75 8.63 15.82 3.61
N SER A 76 9.15 16.93 3.08
CA SER A 76 10.16 17.73 3.79
C SER A 76 9.58 18.40 5.03
N LEU A 77 10.23 18.16 6.17
CA LEU A 77 9.92 18.81 7.45
C LEU A 77 10.78 20.05 7.71
N ALA A 78 11.64 20.44 6.75
CA ALA A 78 12.62 21.52 6.94
C ALA A 78 11.99 22.92 7.04
N ASN A 79 10.78 23.10 6.49
CA ASN A 79 10.07 24.37 6.52
C ASN A 79 9.35 24.65 7.85
N LEU A 80 9.31 23.66 8.75
CA LEU A 80 8.73 23.83 10.08
C LEU A 80 9.74 24.45 11.04
N TYR A 81 9.28 25.37 11.87
CA TYR A 81 10.09 25.92 12.96
C TYR A 81 10.23 24.89 14.09
N ASN A 82 11.35 24.91 14.82
CA ASN A 82 11.48 24.08 16.01
C ASN A 82 10.39 24.43 17.03
N TYR A 83 9.84 23.40 17.67
CA TYR A 83 8.70 23.44 18.60
C TYR A 83 7.37 23.85 17.97
N GLN A 84 7.31 23.94 16.64
CA GLN A 84 6.04 24.17 15.95
C GLN A 84 5.15 22.95 16.10
N GLN A 85 3.92 23.16 16.57
CA GLN A 85 2.87 22.15 16.56
C GLN A 85 2.16 22.17 15.22
N VAL A 86 1.99 20.99 14.64
CA VAL A 86 1.24 20.79 13.39
C VAL A 86 0.32 19.58 13.54
N ASN A 87 -0.83 19.62 12.88
CA ASN A 87 -1.72 18.47 12.74
C ASN A 87 -1.67 17.87 11.33
N ALA A 88 -0.85 18.42 10.44
CA ALA A 88 -0.60 17.87 9.11
C ALA A 88 0.76 18.32 8.58
N VAL A 89 1.31 17.53 7.66
CA VAL A 89 2.44 17.90 6.79
C VAL A 89 2.12 17.53 5.36
N SER A 90 2.63 18.32 4.41
CA SER A 90 2.27 18.15 3.00
C SER A 90 3.40 18.56 2.07
N ASP A 91 3.41 17.95 0.89
CA ASP A 91 4.03 18.52 -0.30
C ASP A 91 2.97 18.81 -1.38
N ASN A 92 3.38 18.95 -2.64
CA ASN A 92 2.45 19.25 -3.74
C ASN A 92 1.53 18.07 -4.11
N ASN A 93 1.84 16.84 -3.71
CA ASN A 93 1.13 15.64 -4.14
C ASN A 93 0.36 14.98 -3.00
N LEU A 94 0.91 14.97 -1.78
CA LEU A 94 0.33 14.27 -0.63
C LEU A 94 0.32 15.15 0.61
N THR A 95 -0.82 15.12 1.32
CA THR A 95 -0.93 15.61 2.70
C THR A 95 -1.11 14.43 3.65
N VAL A 96 -0.32 14.41 4.71
CA VAL A 96 -0.45 13.47 5.84
C VAL A 96 -1.05 14.24 7.00
N THR A 97 -2.27 13.89 7.41
CA THR A 97 -2.97 14.48 8.56
C THR A 97 -2.85 13.56 9.76
N PHE A 98 -2.49 14.11 10.90
CA PHE A 98 -2.37 13.39 12.16
C PHE A 98 -3.67 13.46 12.96
N ASP A 99 -3.97 12.44 13.75
CA ASP A 99 -5.12 12.44 14.68
C ASP A 99 -5.00 13.44 15.84
N ARG A 100 -3.86 14.11 15.95
CA ARG A 100 -3.51 15.07 16.99
C ARG A 100 -2.42 16.03 16.51
N ASN A 101 -2.16 17.08 17.29
CA ASN A 101 -0.96 17.88 17.09
C ASN A 101 0.29 17.05 17.43
N VAL A 102 1.29 17.12 16.54
CA VAL A 102 2.66 16.65 16.76
C VAL A 102 3.60 17.85 16.71
N GLU A 103 4.71 17.77 17.41
CA GLU A 103 5.67 18.86 17.56
C GLU A 103 6.93 18.61 16.75
N LYS A 104 7.36 19.59 15.96
CA LYS A 104 8.66 19.57 15.30
C LYS A 104 9.78 19.71 16.33
N LEU A 105 10.62 18.70 16.51
CA LEU A 105 11.78 18.79 17.41
C LEU A 105 13.11 18.82 16.64
N PRO A 106 14.14 19.51 17.17
CA PRO A 106 15.51 19.34 16.72
C PRO A 106 16.10 18.05 17.31
N ILE A 107 16.91 17.36 16.52
CA ILE A 107 17.68 16.20 16.99
C ILE A 107 19.05 16.68 17.48
N GLY A 108 19.24 16.65 18.80
CA GLY A 108 20.48 17.08 19.47
C GLY A 108 21.50 15.97 19.73
N VAL A 109 21.15 14.72 19.40
CA VAL A 109 21.98 13.52 19.51
C VAL A 109 21.90 12.73 18.20
N THR A 110 22.65 11.65 18.03
CA THR A 110 22.44 10.75 16.90
C THR A 110 21.01 10.18 16.91
N TRP A 111 20.28 10.27 15.78
CA TRP A 111 18.95 9.69 15.63
C TRP A 111 18.94 8.17 15.51
N GLY A 112 19.94 7.62 14.81
CA GLY A 112 20.03 6.20 14.46
C GLY A 112 21.39 5.87 13.91
N THR A 113 21.58 4.62 13.48
CA THR A 113 22.81 4.19 12.80
C THR A 113 22.52 3.87 11.35
N LEU A 114 23.35 4.37 10.43
CA LEU A 114 23.34 3.88 9.06
C LEU A 114 23.63 2.36 9.05
N PRO A 115 23.00 1.56 8.17
CA PRO A 115 22.05 1.95 7.13
C PRO A 115 20.57 1.93 7.58
N ASN A 116 20.27 1.78 8.88
CA ASN A 116 18.89 1.65 9.38
C ASN A 116 18.07 2.95 9.28
N VAL A 117 18.76 4.08 9.10
CA VAL A 117 18.20 5.40 8.87
C VAL A 117 18.88 6.04 7.66
N GLU A 118 18.22 7.01 7.03
CA GLU A 118 18.77 7.75 5.87
C GLU A 118 19.81 8.78 6.29
N THR A 119 19.60 9.38 7.45
CA THR A 119 20.50 10.36 8.05
C THR A 119 20.43 10.26 9.56
N ILE A 120 21.56 10.53 10.20
CA ILE A 120 21.69 10.49 11.66
C ILE A 120 21.22 11.80 12.34
N TYR A 121 20.83 12.82 11.57
CA TYR A 121 20.28 14.10 12.07
C TYR A 121 19.06 14.55 11.25
N PRO A 122 17.96 13.78 11.21
CA PRO A 122 16.76 14.21 10.51
C PRO A 122 15.99 15.26 11.31
N ASN A 123 15.09 15.94 10.60
CA ASN A 123 13.99 16.64 11.22
C ASN A 123 12.94 15.61 11.68
N VAL A 124 12.41 15.76 12.89
CA VAL A 124 11.44 14.80 13.45
C VAL A 124 10.16 15.46 13.91
N LEU A 125 9.06 14.71 13.86
CA LEU A 125 7.80 15.06 14.51
C LEU A 125 7.61 14.16 15.73
N PHE A 126 7.25 14.76 16.86
CA PHE A 126 7.15 14.09 18.13
C PHE A 126 5.75 14.20 18.74
N THR A 127 5.33 13.17 19.46
CA THR A 127 4.17 13.23 20.34
C THR A 127 4.45 12.56 21.67
N TRP A 128 3.89 13.13 22.75
CA TRP A 128 3.94 12.55 24.10
C TRP A 128 3.05 11.32 24.26
N ASN A 129 2.30 10.94 23.22
CA ASN A 129 1.45 9.77 23.22
C ASN A 129 2.21 8.55 22.71
N ASN A 130 1.77 7.37 23.16
CA ASN A 130 2.35 6.08 22.73
C ASN A 130 1.66 5.52 21.47
N SER A 131 0.88 6.35 20.78
CA SER A 131 0.22 6.00 19.52
C SER A 131 0.09 7.24 18.65
N LEU A 132 0.06 7.03 17.34
CA LEU A 132 -0.15 8.08 16.36
C LEU A 132 -0.88 7.49 15.15
N GLU A 133 -1.89 8.18 14.67
CA GLU A 133 -2.54 7.84 13.40
C GLU A 133 -2.23 8.90 12.35
N MET A 134 -1.96 8.44 11.14
CA MET A 134 -1.67 9.22 9.95
C MET A 134 -2.69 8.89 8.87
N ASN A 135 -3.46 9.88 8.43
CA ASN A 135 -4.42 9.78 7.33
C ASN A 135 -3.84 10.45 6.08
N LEU A 136 -3.91 9.77 4.94
CA LEU A 136 -3.29 10.18 3.68
C LEU A 136 -4.35 10.81 2.78
N SER A 137 -4.07 11.99 2.22
CA SER A 137 -5.01 12.69 1.33
C SER A 137 -5.22 11.99 -0.02
N LYS A 138 -4.34 11.07 -0.38
CA LYS A 138 -4.40 10.22 -1.57
C LYS A 138 -3.92 8.82 -1.23
N PRO A 139 -4.44 7.76 -1.87
CA PRO A 139 -3.93 6.42 -1.67
C PRO A 139 -2.47 6.28 -2.12
N ALA A 140 -1.64 5.64 -1.29
CA ALA A 140 -0.22 5.41 -1.54
C ALA A 140 0.07 3.92 -1.77
N LYS A 141 0.84 3.60 -2.80
CA LYS A 141 1.38 2.26 -3.06
C LYS A 141 2.40 1.85 -2.00
N THR A 142 3.34 2.74 -1.73
CA THR A 142 4.36 2.58 -0.70
C THR A 142 4.19 3.71 0.31
N PHE A 143 4.28 3.42 1.59
CA PHE A 143 4.32 4.43 2.64
C PHE A 143 5.27 3.99 3.76
N GLY A 144 6.00 4.94 4.32
CA GLY A 144 6.96 4.64 5.37
C GLY A 144 7.46 5.83 6.14
N PHE A 145 8.07 5.55 7.29
CA PHE A 145 8.69 6.53 8.18
C PHE A 145 9.70 5.83 9.08
N GLU A 146 10.70 6.56 9.54
CA GLU A 146 11.58 6.11 10.63
C GLU A 146 10.90 6.37 11.97
N LEU A 147 11.00 5.43 12.92
CA LEU A 147 10.31 5.50 14.20
C LEU A 147 11.30 5.33 15.37
N ALA A 148 11.16 6.16 16.40
CA ALA A 148 11.93 6.07 17.63
C ALA A 148 11.05 6.24 18.89
N PRO A 149 11.30 5.47 19.96
CA PRO A 149 10.73 5.77 21.29
C PRO A 149 11.40 7.02 21.90
N ASN A 150 10.69 7.69 22.81
CA ASN A 150 11.27 8.81 23.57
C ASN A 150 12.33 8.34 24.60
N ILE A 151 12.09 7.23 25.30
CA ILE A 151 13.02 6.71 26.30
C ILE A 151 14.22 6.01 25.64
N PHE A 152 15.43 6.41 26.05
CA PHE A 152 16.68 5.88 25.51
C PHE A 152 17.05 4.52 26.11
N ASN A 153 17.80 3.73 25.35
CA ASN A 153 18.37 2.42 25.71
C ASN A 153 17.37 1.39 26.24
N THR A 154 16.07 1.63 26.03
CA THR A 154 14.99 0.73 26.40
C THR A 154 14.24 0.34 25.13
N PRO A 155 14.25 -0.94 24.74
CA PRO A 155 13.52 -1.41 23.57
C PRO A 155 12.01 -1.49 23.85
N TYR A 156 11.21 -1.10 22.87
CA TYR A 156 9.76 -1.22 22.90
C TYR A 156 9.24 -1.86 21.62
N PRO A 157 8.25 -2.78 21.69
CA PRO A 157 7.60 -3.31 20.51
C PRO A 157 6.63 -2.26 19.95
N PHE A 158 6.85 -1.81 18.72
CA PHE A 158 5.92 -0.96 17.98
C PHE A 158 5.32 -1.73 16.83
N THR A 159 4.04 -1.48 16.57
CA THR A 159 3.32 -1.98 15.41
C THR A 159 2.84 -0.79 14.57
N ALA A 160 3.17 -0.79 13.28
CA ALA A 160 2.53 0.05 12.28
C ALA A 160 1.53 -0.80 11.50
N ASP A 161 0.25 -0.51 11.68
CA ASP A 161 -0.84 -1.10 10.92
C ASP A 161 -1.18 -0.20 9.73
N PHE A 162 -1.16 -0.76 8.53
CA PHE A 162 -1.45 -0.07 7.28
C PHE A 162 -2.87 -0.41 6.80
N TYR A 163 -3.66 0.59 6.44
CA TYR A 163 -5.08 0.44 6.12
C TYR A 163 -5.46 1.04 4.77
N ASN A 164 -6.45 0.43 4.12
CA ASN A 164 -7.24 1.01 3.04
C ASN A 164 -8.66 1.29 3.56
N GLY A 165 -9.01 2.55 3.76
CA GLY A 165 -10.16 2.97 4.58
C GLY A 165 -10.04 2.39 5.98
N ASP A 166 -10.95 1.48 6.32
CA ASP A 166 -10.99 0.76 7.60
C ASP A 166 -10.49 -0.69 7.51
N ILE A 167 -10.12 -1.15 6.31
CA ILE A 167 -9.63 -2.51 6.09
C ILE A 167 -8.12 -2.52 6.33
N ILE A 168 -7.65 -3.40 7.21
CA ILE A 168 -6.23 -3.61 7.41
C ILE A 168 -5.62 -4.32 6.19
N VAL A 169 -4.61 -3.70 5.59
CA VAL A 169 -3.87 -4.25 4.45
C VAL A 169 -2.73 -5.13 4.94
N GLY A 170 -2.04 -4.67 5.99
CA GLY A 170 -0.98 -5.42 6.65
C GLY A 170 -0.38 -4.67 7.83
N SER A 171 0.50 -5.34 8.57
CA SER A 171 1.14 -4.78 9.76
C SER A 171 2.62 -5.12 9.78
N ILE A 172 3.42 -4.17 10.27
CA ILE A 172 4.83 -4.36 10.60
C ILE A 172 4.97 -4.20 12.10
N THR A 173 5.52 -5.21 12.78
CA THR A 173 5.90 -5.10 14.20
C THR A 173 7.41 -5.20 14.35
N ARG A 174 8.00 -4.26 15.07
CA ARG A 174 9.44 -4.21 15.36
C ARG A 174 9.72 -3.87 16.81
N THR A 175 10.79 -4.43 17.36
CA THR A 175 11.35 -3.97 18.64
C THR A 175 12.36 -2.84 18.40
N ILE A 176 12.03 -1.62 18.80
CA ILE A 176 12.79 -0.40 18.48
C ILE A 176 13.36 0.20 19.76
N SER A 177 14.60 0.69 19.72
CA SER A 177 15.24 1.40 20.84
C SER A 177 15.91 2.69 20.36
N SER A 178 15.89 3.74 21.16
CA SER A 178 16.57 5.00 20.86
C SER A 178 17.91 5.09 21.60
N PRO A 179 18.98 5.69 21.03
CA PRO A 179 19.06 6.17 19.65
C PRO A 179 19.46 5.10 18.64
N TYR A 180 20.18 4.03 19.03
CA TYR A 180 20.87 3.18 18.06
C TYR A 180 20.00 2.11 17.38
N GLY A 181 18.81 1.84 17.89
CA GLY A 181 17.87 0.85 17.33
C GLY A 181 16.65 1.47 16.66
N VAL A 182 16.76 2.72 16.21
CA VAL A 182 15.74 3.35 15.35
C VAL A 182 15.63 2.58 14.05
N SER A 183 14.39 2.45 13.57
CA SER A 183 14.09 1.53 12.48
C SER A 183 13.09 2.14 11.51
N LEU A 184 13.24 1.78 10.24
CA LEU A 184 12.27 2.06 9.20
C LEU A 184 11.01 1.19 9.42
N MET A 185 9.84 1.83 9.40
CA MET A 185 8.53 1.20 9.34
C MET A 185 7.93 1.56 7.97
N ALA A 186 8.21 0.75 6.95
CA ALA A 186 7.79 1.02 5.59
C ALA A 186 7.33 -0.24 4.87
N ALA A 187 6.28 -0.09 4.05
CA ALA A 187 5.67 -1.18 3.30
C ALA A 187 5.23 -0.71 1.92
N THR A 188 5.14 -1.67 0.99
CA THR A 188 4.48 -1.55 -0.32
C THR A 188 3.27 -2.49 -0.34
N ALA A 189 2.10 -1.98 -0.70
CA ALA A 189 0.90 -2.80 -0.89
C ALA A 189 1.04 -3.68 -2.15
N THR A 190 0.64 -4.96 -2.08
CA THR A 190 0.78 -5.89 -3.22
C THR A 190 -0.48 -6.02 -4.08
N SER A 191 -1.64 -5.61 -3.57
CA SER A 191 -2.93 -5.76 -4.26
C SER A 191 -3.96 -4.69 -3.88
N SER A 192 -3.51 -3.57 -3.30
CA SER A 192 -4.35 -2.43 -2.90
C SER A 192 -3.47 -1.19 -2.70
N SER A 193 -3.85 -0.29 -1.80
CA SER A 193 -3.11 0.91 -1.43
C SER A 193 -3.30 1.23 0.05
N PHE A 194 -2.48 2.14 0.57
CA PHE A 194 -2.61 2.67 1.92
C PHE A 194 -3.28 4.04 1.88
N THR A 195 -4.22 4.25 2.78
CA THR A 195 -4.91 5.54 3.01
C THR A 195 -4.74 6.01 4.44
N LYS A 196 -4.33 5.10 5.34
CA LYS A 196 -4.14 5.38 6.76
C LYS A 196 -3.08 4.45 7.34
N VAL A 197 -2.27 4.95 8.26
CA VAL A 197 -1.34 4.14 9.06
C VAL A 197 -1.54 4.47 10.54
N ARG A 198 -1.60 3.45 11.38
CA ARG A 198 -1.70 3.60 12.83
C ARG A 198 -0.50 2.95 13.51
N ILE A 199 0.19 3.75 14.33
CA ILE A 199 1.29 3.30 15.18
C ILE A 199 0.73 3.01 16.57
N THR A 200 1.05 1.82 17.09
CA THR A 200 0.76 1.43 18.47
C THR A 200 1.98 0.78 19.12
N THR A 201 2.00 0.70 20.45
CA THR A 201 2.95 -0.09 21.22
C THR A 201 2.26 -0.70 22.42
N THR A 202 2.72 -1.86 22.88
CA THR A 202 2.28 -2.48 24.13
C THR A 202 3.11 -2.01 25.34
N GLY A 203 4.17 -1.23 25.12
CA GLY A 203 4.98 -0.63 26.17
C GLY A 203 4.62 0.82 26.48
N ASN A 204 5.41 1.46 27.36
CA ASN A 204 5.26 2.88 27.67
C ASN A 204 6.57 3.65 27.39
N PRO A 205 6.85 3.98 26.11
CA PRO A 205 8.02 4.76 25.74
C PRO A 205 7.94 6.23 26.18
N SER A 206 6.84 6.68 26.80
CA SER A 206 6.58 8.08 27.17
C SER A 206 6.62 9.04 25.97
N GLY A 207 6.05 8.60 24.84
CA GLY A 207 6.06 9.30 23.57
C GLY A 207 6.84 8.58 22.47
N LEU A 208 6.65 9.06 21.25
CA LEU A 208 7.33 8.57 20.05
C LEU A 208 7.68 9.73 19.11
N ALA A 209 8.72 9.53 18.32
CA ALA A 209 9.13 10.42 17.24
C ALA A 209 9.10 9.68 15.90
N ILE A 210 8.68 10.38 14.85
CA ILE A 210 8.77 9.93 13.46
C ILE A 210 9.66 10.87 12.63
N ALA A 211 10.36 10.31 11.65
CA ALA A 211 11.18 11.03 10.69
C ALA A 211 11.02 10.45 9.28
N GLN A 212 11.54 11.15 8.27
CA GLN A 212 11.61 10.68 6.88
C GLN A 212 10.29 10.07 6.37
N ILE A 213 9.19 10.83 6.52
CA ILE A 213 7.87 10.39 6.04
C ILE A 213 7.94 10.31 4.51
N ARG A 214 7.86 9.10 3.98
CA ARG A 214 8.05 8.76 2.58
C ARG A 214 6.82 8.07 2.00
N TYR A 215 6.59 8.30 0.72
CA TYR A 215 5.48 7.70 0.01
C TYR A 215 5.80 7.49 -1.48
N ASN A 216 5.12 6.54 -2.09
CA ASN A 216 4.96 6.43 -3.54
C ASN A 216 3.46 6.32 -3.81
N LEU A 217 2.91 7.20 -4.64
CA LEU A 217 1.50 7.13 -5.01
C LEU A 217 1.27 6.04 -6.05
N ASP A 218 0.02 5.62 -6.16
CA ASP A 218 -0.41 4.89 -7.34
C ASP A 218 -0.26 5.78 -8.60
N ASN A 219 0.42 5.24 -9.61
CA ASN A 219 0.71 5.87 -10.90
C ASN A 219 0.13 5.06 -12.07
N THR A 220 -0.71 4.04 -11.81
CA THR A 220 -1.42 3.31 -12.86
C THR A 220 -2.78 3.94 -13.08
N ALA A 221 -3.09 4.31 -14.32
CA ALA A 221 -4.43 4.78 -14.65
C ALA A 221 -5.45 3.62 -14.64
N PRO A 222 -6.74 3.91 -14.40
CA PRO A 222 -7.78 2.89 -14.51
C PRO A 222 -7.87 2.29 -15.91
N GLU A 223 -8.55 1.14 -16.00
CA GLU A 223 -8.97 0.57 -17.28
C GLU A 223 -10.50 0.62 -17.41
N THR A 224 -10.99 1.15 -18.53
CA THR A 224 -12.42 1.26 -18.85
C THR A 224 -12.80 0.39 -20.04
N TYR A 225 -13.95 -0.26 -19.92
CA TYR A 225 -14.57 -1.07 -20.95
C TYR A 225 -15.96 -0.55 -21.31
N ALA A 226 -16.28 -0.53 -22.61
CA ALA A 226 -17.62 -0.28 -23.10
C ALA A 226 -18.36 -1.60 -23.38
N THR A 227 -19.58 -1.75 -22.90
CA THR A 227 -20.50 -2.79 -23.35
C THR A 227 -21.54 -2.19 -24.29
N MET A 228 -21.57 -2.66 -25.53
CA MET A 228 -22.46 -2.15 -26.58
C MET A 228 -23.49 -3.18 -27.00
N ALA A 229 -24.76 -2.78 -27.07
CA ALA A 229 -25.85 -3.58 -27.64
C ALA A 229 -26.51 -2.81 -28.78
N MET A 230 -26.55 -3.40 -29.98
CA MET A 230 -27.17 -2.74 -31.14
C MET A 230 -28.70 -2.87 -31.08
N VAL A 231 -29.39 -1.75 -31.27
CA VAL A 231 -30.85 -1.66 -31.37
C VAL A 231 -31.18 -0.81 -32.59
N LYS A 232 -31.57 -1.49 -33.68
CA LYS A 232 -31.73 -0.88 -35.02
C LYS A 232 -30.42 -0.20 -35.45
N ASN A 233 -30.41 1.12 -35.62
CA ASN A 233 -29.26 1.91 -36.07
C ASN A 233 -28.58 2.67 -34.91
N ARG A 234 -28.77 2.19 -33.67
CA ARG A 234 -28.21 2.80 -32.46
C ARG A 234 -27.53 1.75 -31.60
N PHE A 235 -26.64 2.21 -30.73
CA PHE A 235 -26.02 1.41 -29.69
C PHE A 235 -26.47 1.89 -28.33
N ASN A 236 -26.92 0.95 -27.50
CA ASN A 236 -27.00 1.16 -26.06
C ASN A 236 -25.61 0.86 -25.48
N VAL A 237 -25.03 1.84 -24.80
CA VAL A 237 -23.68 1.80 -24.25
C VAL A 237 -23.76 1.79 -22.73
N LYS A 238 -22.97 0.91 -22.10
CA LYS A 238 -22.65 0.96 -20.68
C LYS A 238 -21.13 1.00 -20.54
N LEU A 239 -20.61 1.86 -19.68
CA LEU A 239 -19.20 1.89 -19.32
C LEU A 239 -19.00 1.20 -17.97
N SER A 240 -17.90 0.49 -17.82
CA SER A 240 -17.43 -0.10 -16.57
C SER A 240 -15.94 0.12 -16.48
N ALA A 241 -15.47 0.62 -15.33
CA ALA A 241 -14.06 0.88 -15.11
C ALA A 241 -13.58 0.17 -13.83
N SER A 242 -12.31 -0.21 -13.82
CA SER A 242 -11.63 -0.80 -12.68
C SER A 242 -10.24 -0.21 -12.52
N ASP A 243 -9.81 -0.11 -11.26
CA ASP A 243 -8.45 0.21 -10.88
C ASP A 243 -8.12 -0.60 -9.63
N ASP A 244 -7.00 -1.32 -9.65
CA ASP A 244 -6.66 -2.32 -8.63
C ASP A 244 -6.05 -1.70 -7.36
N MET A 245 -5.63 -0.44 -7.41
CA MET A 245 -4.78 0.16 -6.38
C MET A 245 -5.46 1.33 -5.70
N SER A 246 -5.68 2.43 -6.41
CA SER A 246 -6.30 3.64 -5.85
C SER A 246 -7.80 3.70 -6.08
N GLY A 247 -8.34 2.87 -6.97
CA GLY A 247 -9.76 2.81 -7.31
C GLY A 247 -10.19 3.96 -8.23
N VAL A 248 -11.31 3.78 -8.91
CA VAL A 248 -11.82 4.75 -9.89
C VAL A 248 -12.50 5.92 -9.18
N ALA A 249 -12.06 7.15 -9.44
CA ALA A 249 -12.71 8.37 -8.96
C ALA A 249 -13.87 8.79 -9.86
N LYS A 250 -13.68 8.74 -11.18
CA LYS A 250 -14.73 9.05 -12.16
C LYS A 250 -14.48 8.39 -13.52
N THR A 251 -15.56 8.14 -14.25
CA THR A 251 -15.56 7.80 -15.67
C THR A 251 -16.22 8.92 -16.46
N GLU A 252 -15.64 9.29 -17.59
CA GLU A 252 -16.12 10.37 -18.45
C GLU A 252 -16.22 9.88 -19.90
N TYR A 253 -17.12 10.49 -20.66
CA TYR A 253 -17.29 10.23 -22.07
C TYR A 253 -17.68 11.49 -22.85
N ARG A 254 -17.44 11.49 -24.16
CA ARG A 254 -17.94 12.53 -25.07
C ARG A 254 -18.37 11.90 -26.39
N ILE A 255 -19.32 12.56 -27.05
CA ILE A 255 -19.90 12.12 -28.31
C ILE A 255 -19.59 13.16 -29.38
N ASP A 256 -19.17 12.72 -30.56
CA ASP A 256 -18.87 13.57 -31.72
C ASP A 256 -17.90 14.73 -31.40
N ASN A 257 -16.85 14.44 -30.61
CA ASN A 257 -15.86 15.41 -30.13
C ASN A 257 -16.48 16.60 -29.36
N GLY A 258 -17.64 16.40 -28.74
CA GLY A 258 -18.27 17.36 -27.85
C GLY A 258 -17.54 17.53 -26.51
N ASN A 259 -18.22 18.14 -25.55
CA ASN A 259 -17.70 18.27 -24.19
C ASN A 259 -17.67 16.92 -23.46
N TRP A 260 -16.67 16.73 -22.61
CA TRP A 260 -16.64 15.60 -21.67
C TRP A 260 -17.81 15.69 -20.69
N MET A 261 -18.51 14.57 -20.52
CA MET A 261 -19.62 14.36 -19.61
C MET A 261 -19.26 13.26 -18.62
N THR A 262 -19.61 13.43 -17.36
CA THR A 262 -19.47 12.35 -16.36
C THR A 262 -20.46 11.22 -16.67
N TYR A 263 -19.99 9.97 -16.58
CA TYR A 263 -20.83 8.80 -16.78
C TYR A 263 -21.65 8.51 -15.52
N GLU A 264 -22.97 8.65 -15.61
CA GLU A 264 -23.90 8.39 -14.51
C GLU A 264 -24.82 7.17 -14.76
N GLY A 265 -24.77 6.60 -15.98
CA GLY A 265 -25.61 5.48 -16.38
C GLY A 265 -25.59 5.25 -17.88
N GLY A 266 -26.18 4.14 -18.30
CA GLY A 266 -26.20 3.75 -19.72
C GLY A 266 -26.89 4.80 -20.61
N PHE A 267 -26.37 4.96 -21.82
CA PHE A 267 -26.84 5.95 -22.80
C PHE A 267 -26.92 5.34 -24.20
N SER A 268 -27.44 6.09 -25.18
CA SER A 268 -27.55 5.60 -26.57
C SER A 268 -26.91 6.53 -27.58
N ILE A 269 -26.07 5.99 -28.45
CA ILE A 269 -25.46 6.71 -29.59
C ILE A 269 -25.93 6.16 -30.93
N GLY A 270 -25.92 6.96 -31.99
CA GLY A 270 -26.12 6.50 -33.36
C GLY A 270 -24.90 5.74 -33.88
N ASN A 271 -25.10 4.80 -34.80
CA ASN A 271 -24.00 4.01 -35.40
C ASN A 271 -23.08 4.79 -36.36
N LYS A 272 -23.31 6.09 -36.53
CA LYS A 272 -22.43 7.02 -37.26
C LYS A 272 -21.77 8.06 -36.35
N GLN A 273 -22.12 8.05 -35.06
CA GLN A 273 -21.53 8.94 -34.08
C GLN A 273 -20.24 8.33 -33.56
N THR A 274 -19.32 9.18 -33.10
CA THR A 274 -18.15 8.74 -32.37
C THR A 274 -18.38 8.85 -30.88
N LEU A 275 -17.72 7.98 -30.12
CA LEU A 275 -17.70 7.95 -28.68
C LEU A 275 -16.25 7.88 -28.24
N GLU A 276 -15.87 8.81 -27.38
CA GLU A 276 -14.61 8.74 -26.65
C GLU A 276 -14.90 8.58 -25.17
N TYR A 277 -14.12 7.76 -24.48
CA TYR A 277 -14.30 7.55 -23.04
C TYR A 277 -12.96 7.28 -22.35
N ARG A 278 -12.92 7.60 -21.06
CA ARG A 278 -11.75 7.39 -20.18
C ARG A 278 -12.18 7.43 -18.72
N SER A 279 -11.33 6.92 -17.84
CA SER A 279 -11.49 7.08 -16.39
C SER A 279 -10.33 7.81 -15.72
N VAL A 280 -10.58 8.29 -14.52
CA VAL A 280 -9.61 8.94 -13.63
C VAL A 280 -9.68 8.25 -12.27
N ASP A 281 -8.54 7.94 -11.67
CA ASP A 281 -8.46 7.32 -10.34
C ASP A 281 -8.44 8.34 -9.18
N ASN A 282 -8.31 7.85 -7.94
CA ASN A 282 -8.25 8.68 -6.74
C ASN A 282 -6.88 9.37 -6.50
N THR A 283 -5.82 9.03 -7.24
CA THR A 283 -4.53 9.75 -7.17
C THR A 283 -4.41 10.84 -8.23
N GLY A 284 -5.24 10.78 -9.28
CA GLY A 284 -5.33 11.71 -10.39
C GLY A 284 -4.79 11.16 -11.72
N ASN A 285 -4.48 9.87 -11.83
CA ASN A 285 -4.06 9.29 -13.10
C ASN A 285 -5.24 9.22 -14.06
N VAL A 286 -5.02 9.68 -15.29
CA VAL A 286 -6.02 9.73 -16.35
C VAL A 286 -5.70 8.64 -17.37
N GLU A 287 -6.68 7.78 -17.63
CA GLU A 287 -6.59 6.75 -18.65
C GLU A 287 -6.41 7.37 -20.05
N SER A 288 -5.66 6.69 -20.91
CA SER A 288 -5.65 6.97 -22.35
C SER A 288 -7.08 6.97 -22.89
N THR A 289 -7.41 7.92 -23.75
CA THR A 289 -8.77 8.00 -24.28
C THR A 289 -9.03 6.87 -25.27
N HIS A 290 -10.05 6.07 -24.99
CA HIS A 290 -10.56 5.05 -25.91
C HIS A 290 -11.52 5.68 -26.91
N PHE A 291 -11.52 5.15 -28.13
CA PHE A 291 -12.34 5.62 -29.25
C PHE A 291 -13.20 4.49 -29.83
N ILE A 292 -14.48 4.80 -30.06
CA ILE A 292 -15.45 3.95 -30.74
C ILE A 292 -16.13 4.78 -31.82
N GLY A 293 -16.20 4.26 -33.05
CA GLY A 293 -16.97 4.90 -34.13
C GLY A 293 -16.26 4.86 -35.47
N PRO A 294 -16.85 5.49 -36.50
CA PRO A 294 -16.24 5.56 -37.82
C PRO A 294 -15.04 6.52 -37.84
N ASN A 295 -13.98 6.13 -38.55
CA ASN A 295 -12.85 6.97 -38.96
C ASN A 295 -12.49 6.68 -40.44
N GLU A 296 -11.35 7.20 -40.91
CA GLU A 296 -10.90 7.01 -42.30
C GLU A 296 -10.55 5.55 -42.64
N GLU A 297 -10.24 4.74 -41.64
CA GLU A 297 -9.83 3.34 -41.79
C GLU A 297 -11.00 2.35 -41.68
N GLY A 298 -12.09 2.72 -41.00
CA GLY A 298 -13.27 1.87 -40.79
C GLY A 298 -14.03 2.22 -39.53
N TYR A 299 -14.78 1.25 -38.99
CA TYR A 299 -15.42 1.37 -37.68
C TYR A 299 -14.47 0.86 -36.59
N HIS A 300 -13.92 1.77 -35.81
CA HIS A 300 -12.95 1.46 -34.76
C HIS A 300 -13.65 1.09 -33.44
N LEU A 301 -13.07 0.14 -32.73
CA LEU A 301 -13.46 -0.32 -31.41
C LEU A 301 -12.20 -0.39 -30.56
N GLU A 302 -12.22 0.22 -29.37
CA GLU A 302 -11.20 0.03 -28.33
C GLU A 302 -11.92 -0.42 -27.07
N ASN A 303 -11.44 -1.49 -26.41
CA ASN A 303 -11.97 -2.03 -25.16
C ASN A 303 -13.50 -2.26 -25.13
N VAL A 304 -14.04 -2.86 -26.21
CA VAL A 304 -15.49 -3.06 -26.37
C VAL A 304 -15.93 -4.51 -26.15
N TYR A 305 -16.85 -4.74 -25.23
CA TYR A 305 -17.70 -5.91 -25.20
C TYR A 305 -18.96 -5.69 -26.05
N VAL A 306 -19.32 -6.67 -26.88
CA VAL A 306 -20.54 -6.64 -27.69
C VAL A 306 -21.56 -7.59 -27.10
N LYS A 307 -22.74 -7.06 -26.77
CA LYS A 307 -23.88 -7.83 -26.29
C LYS A 307 -24.82 -8.15 -27.46
N THR A 308 -25.00 -9.43 -27.72
CA THR A 308 -25.90 -9.99 -28.73
C THR A 308 -26.99 -10.84 -28.08
N SER A 309 -27.86 -11.46 -28.90
CA SER A 309 -28.82 -12.46 -28.42
C SER A 309 -28.16 -13.75 -27.93
N LYS A 310 -26.90 -14.02 -28.31
CA LYS A 310 -26.15 -15.22 -27.92
C LYS A 310 -25.34 -15.05 -26.63
N GLY A 311 -25.11 -13.81 -26.21
CA GLY A 311 -24.31 -13.51 -25.01
C GLY A 311 -23.54 -12.21 -25.14
N ILE A 312 -22.47 -12.10 -24.34
CA ILE A 312 -21.51 -10.99 -24.38
C ILE A 312 -20.18 -11.56 -24.88
N GLU A 313 -19.62 -10.95 -25.92
CA GLU A 313 -18.34 -11.32 -26.53
C GLU A 313 -17.37 -10.14 -26.47
N GLY A 314 -16.05 -10.40 -26.38
CA GLY A 314 -15.01 -9.37 -26.27
C GLY A 314 -14.06 -9.57 -25.07
N PRO A 315 -13.24 -8.56 -24.71
CA PRO A 315 -13.23 -7.21 -25.28
C PRO A 315 -12.57 -7.19 -26.67
N TYR A 316 -13.04 -6.29 -27.54
CA TYR A 316 -12.49 -6.06 -28.87
C TYR A 316 -11.74 -4.74 -28.92
N THR A 317 -10.52 -4.79 -29.43
CA THR A 317 -9.72 -3.63 -29.83
C THR A 317 -9.28 -3.84 -31.27
N ARG A 318 -10.01 -3.26 -32.24
CA ARG A 318 -9.82 -3.48 -33.68
C ARG A 318 -10.59 -2.49 -34.55
N THR A 319 -10.16 -2.36 -35.80
CA THR A 319 -10.91 -1.67 -36.86
C THR A 319 -11.68 -2.67 -37.72
N ILE A 320 -12.96 -2.42 -37.96
CA ILE A 320 -13.82 -3.18 -38.88
C ILE A 320 -13.93 -2.41 -40.18
N THR A 321 -13.48 -3.00 -41.28
CA THR A 321 -13.46 -2.35 -42.61
C THR A 321 -14.60 -2.81 -43.52
N ASP A 322 -15.25 -3.92 -43.18
CA ASP A 322 -16.32 -4.54 -43.95
C ASP A 322 -17.69 -4.39 -43.26
N GLY A 323 -18.71 -4.02 -44.05
CA GLY A 323 -20.07 -3.81 -43.56
C GLY A 323 -20.76 -5.10 -43.12
N GLU A 324 -20.47 -6.23 -43.78
CA GLU A 324 -21.01 -7.54 -43.39
C GLU A 324 -20.40 -8.01 -42.07
N GLU A 325 -19.10 -7.81 -41.86
CA GLU A 325 -18.46 -8.06 -40.57
C GLU A 325 -19.09 -7.21 -39.45
N PHE A 326 -19.33 -5.92 -39.70
CA PHE A 326 -19.98 -5.04 -38.73
C PHE A 326 -21.35 -5.57 -38.31
N LEU A 327 -22.18 -5.94 -39.29
CA LEU A 327 -23.51 -6.51 -39.03
C LEU A 327 -23.40 -7.84 -38.29
N ARG A 328 -22.46 -8.70 -38.67
CA ARG A 328 -22.23 -9.99 -38.01
C ARG A 328 -21.89 -9.85 -36.54
N LEU A 329 -20.93 -8.97 -36.22
CA LEU A 329 -20.51 -8.71 -34.85
C LEU A 329 -21.68 -8.22 -34.00
N PHE A 330 -22.38 -7.18 -34.46
CA PHE A 330 -23.39 -6.51 -33.64
C PHE A 330 -24.78 -7.17 -33.67
N MET A 331 -25.07 -8.03 -34.65
CA MET A 331 -26.31 -8.80 -34.71
C MET A 331 -26.14 -10.27 -34.25
N GLY A 332 -24.92 -10.70 -33.93
CA GLY A 332 -24.63 -12.08 -33.51
C GLY A 332 -24.81 -13.11 -34.64
N LEU A 333 -24.72 -12.68 -35.89
CA LEU A 333 -24.72 -13.57 -37.06
C LEU A 333 -23.32 -14.18 -37.15
N GLY A 334 -23.18 -15.51 -37.07
CA GLY A 334 -21.87 -16.17 -36.97
C GLY A 334 -20.90 -15.74 -38.09
N MET A 335 -19.60 -15.68 -37.78
CA MET A 335 -18.57 -15.50 -38.82
C MET A 335 -18.64 -16.65 -39.82
N PRO A 336 -18.46 -16.39 -41.13
CA PRO A 336 -18.38 -17.47 -42.09
C PRO A 336 -17.12 -18.29 -41.76
N ALA A 337 -17.19 -19.61 -41.93
CA ALA A 337 -16.00 -20.43 -41.84
C ALA A 337 -14.93 -19.85 -42.79
N THR A 338 -13.75 -19.57 -42.26
CA THR A 338 -12.59 -19.17 -43.05
C THR A 338 -12.38 -20.22 -44.16
N GLN A 339 -12.41 -19.79 -45.42
CA GLN A 339 -12.04 -20.64 -46.57
C GLN A 339 -10.53 -20.74 -46.69
#